data_AF-A0A1A8NYH7-F1
#
_entry.id   AF-A0A1A8NYH7-F1
#
_cell.length_a   1.000
_cell.length_b   1.000
_cell.length_c   1.000
_cell.angle_alpha   90.00
_cell.angle_beta   90.00
_cell.angle_gamma   90.00
#
_symmetry.space_group_name_H-M   'P 1'
#
loop_
_entity.id
_entity.type
_entity.pdbx_description
1 polymer ?
#
loop_
_entity_poly.entity_id
_entity_poly.type
_entity_poly.pdbx_seq_one_letter_code
_entity_poly.pdbx_strand_id
1 'polypeptide(L)'
;ALRLVQRMKRDWIHTGRRPSGLCGAALLVAARLHDFCRTVKEIINVVKVCETTLRKRLIEFEDTPTSHLTIEEFMRVDLEQECKP
;
A
#
# COMPACT_ATOMS: atom_id res chain seq x y z
N ALA A 1 -2.72 8.74 1.27
CA ALA A 1 -3.03 7.43 1.90
C ALA A 1 -4.34 6.80 1.37
N LEU A 2 -5.49 7.50 1.41
CA LEU A 2 -6.78 6.91 0.98
C LEU A 2 -6.78 6.42 -0.48
N ARG A 3 -6.17 7.19 -1.39
CA ARG A 3 -6.00 6.80 -2.81
C ARG A 3 -5.21 5.51 -2.97
N LEU A 4 -4.14 5.31 -2.18
CA LEU A 4 -3.36 4.07 -2.15
C LEU A 4 -4.19 2.89 -1.64
N VAL A 5 -4.97 3.06 -0.58
CA VAL A 5 -5.85 1.99 -0.06
C VAL A 5 -6.91 1.60 -1.10
N GLN A 6 -7.52 2.58 -1.77
CA GLN A 6 -8.49 2.30 -2.84
C GLN A 6 -7.84 1.52 -4.00
N ARG A 7 -6.61 1.89 -4.39
CA ARG A 7 -5.87 1.20 -5.45
C ARG A 7 -5.46 -0.22 -5.05
N MET A 8 -4.86 -0.39 -3.86
CA MET A 8 -4.51 -1.71 -3.33
C MET A 8 -5.74 -2.63 -3.15
N LYS A 9 -6.93 -2.07 -2.94
CA LYS A 9 -8.19 -2.85 -2.95
C LYS A 9 -8.55 -3.34 -4.35
N ARG A 10 -8.43 -2.47 -5.37
CA ARG A 10 -8.64 -2.81 -6.80
C ARG A 10 -7.62 -3.82 -7.31
N ASP A 11 -6.39 -3.77 -6.81
CA ASP A 11 -5.31 -4.72 -7.13
C ASP A 11 -5.45 -6.08 -6.38
N TRP A 12 -6.65 -6.41 -5.85
CA TRP A 12 -6.96 -7.67 -5.14
C TRP A 12 -6.10 -8.02 -3.91
N ILE A 13 -5.29 -7.07 -3.40
CA ILE A 13 -4.39 -7.29 -2.25
C ILE A 13 -5.17 -7.49 -0.93
N HIS A 14 -6.48 -7.21 -0.92
CA HIS A 14 -7.34 -7.19 0.27
C HIS A 14 -8.26 -8.40 0.46
N THR A 15 -8.63 -9.13 -0.60
CA THR A 15 -9.69 -10.15 -0.53
C THR A 15 -9.28 -11.31 0.38
N GLY A 16 -10.13 -11.66 1.36
CA GLY A 16 -9.85 -12.71 2.36
C GLY A 16 -8.77 -12.38 3.39
N ARG A 17 -8.30 -11.12 3.47
CA ARG A 17 -7.17 -10.69 4.32
C ARG A 17 -7.59 -9.61 5.32
N ARG A 18 -6.83 -9.46 6.41
CA ARG A 18 -7.09 -8.41 7.41
C ARG A 18 -6.81 -7.01 6.83
N PRO A 19 -7.77 -6.06 6.91
CA PRO A 19 -7.61 -4.72 6.32
C PRO A 19 -6.55 -3.88 7.04
N SER A 20 -6.27 -4.13 8.32
CA SER A 20 -5.27 -3.38 9.09
C SER A 20 -3.86 -3.45 8.49
N GLY A 21 -3.47 -4.61 7.96
CA GLY A 21 -2.17 -4.78 7.30
C GLY A 21 -2.06 -4.00 5.99
N LEU A 22 -3.17 -3.92 5.24
CA LEU A 22 -3.26 -3.12 4.02
C LEU A 22 -3.14 -1.63 4.32
N CYS A 23 -3.87 -1.14 5.33
CA CYS A 23 -3.81 0.25 5.77
C CYS A 23 -2.39 0.63 6.24
N GLY A 24 -1.72 -0.27 6.98
CA GLY A 24 -0.34 -0.05 7.40
C GLY A 24 0.63 0.09 6.22
N ALA A 25 0.50 -0.78 5.21
CA ALA A 25 1.33 -0.72 4.01
C ALA A 25 1.08 0.57 3.23
N ALA A 26 -0.19 0.92 3.00
CA ALA A 26 -0.59 2.16 2.35
C ALA A 26 -0.10 3.41 3.10
N LEU A 27 -0.12 3.39 4.44
CA LEU A 27 0.37 4.50 5.26
C LEU A 27 1.89 4.67 5.11
N LEU A 28 2.63 3.56 5.15
CA LEU A 28 4.09 3.59 5.00
C LEU A 28 4.52 4.04 3.60
N VAL A 29 3.85 3.55 2.55
CA VAL A 29 4.10 3.99 1.17
C VAL A 29 3.78 5.47 1.03
N ALA A 30 2.61 5.92 1.50
CA ALA A 30 2.23 7.33 1.46
C ALA A 30 3.24 8.22 2.20
N ALA A 31 3.73 7.79 3.36
CA ALA A 31 4.75 8.53 4.10
C ALA A 31 6.02 8.72 3.25
N ARG A 32 6.49 7.68 2.57
CA ARG A 32 7.66 7.77 1.67
C ARG A 32 7.42 8.66 0.45
N LEU A 33 6.24 8.60 -0.17
CA LEU A 33 5.91 9.45 -1.32
C LEU A 33 5.84 10.94 -0.98
N HIS A 34 5.69 11.30 0.30
CA HIS A 34 5.63 12.67 0.78
C HIS A 34 6.87 13.06 1.61
N ASP A 35 8.00 12.36 1.43
CA ASP A 35 9.26 12.58 2.15
C ASP A 35 9.12 12.61 3.68
N PHE A 36 8.14 11.86 4.20
CA PHE A 36 7.91 11.71 5.62
C PHE A 36 8.56 10.42 6.13
N CYS A 37 9.68 10.58 6.81
CA CYS A 37 10.42 9.46 7.39
C CYS A 37 9.64 8.81 8.54
N ARG A 38 9.10 7.61 8.30
CA ARG A 38 8.50 6.75 9.32
C ARG A 38 9.09 5.36 9.31
N THR A 39 9.31 4.83 10.50
CA THR A 39 9.83 3.48 10.69
C THR A 39 8.71 2.46 10.61
N VAL A 40 9.06 1.24 10.17
CA VAL A 40 8.16 0.09 10.16
C VAL A 40 7.60 -0.19 11.57
N LYS A 41 8.42 -0.01 12.61
CA LYS A 41 8.03 -0.21 14.02
C LYS A 41 6.92 0.76 14.47
N GLU A 42 7.02 2.05 14.12
CA GLU A 42 5.98 3.04 14.44
C GLU A 42 4.65 2.65 13.79
N ILE A 43 4.68 2.24 12.51
CA ILE A 43 3.47 1.84 11.78
C ILE A 43 2.84 0.60 12.42
N ILE A 44 3.64 -0.43 12.72
CA ILE A 44 3.18 -1.66 13.37
C ILE A 44 2.51 -1.38 14.71
N ASN A 45 3.07 -0.46 15.50
CA ASN A 45 2.50 -0.11 16.79
C ASN A 45 1.12 0.56 16.65
N VAL A 46 0.86 1.26 15.55
CA VAL A 46 -0.45 1.87 15.28
C VAL A 46 -1.45 0.87 14.71
N VAL A 47 -1.07 0.13 13.66
CA VAL A 47 -2.01 -0.74 12.93
C VAL A 47 -2.18 -2.14 13.56
N LYS A 48 -1.37 -2.48 14.57
CA LYS A 48 -1.43 -3.72 15.34
C LYS A 48 -1.38 -4.98 14.45
N VAL A 49 -0.37 -5.07 13.59
CA VAL A 49 -0.08 -6.25 12.75
C VAL A 49 1.37 -6.66 12.85
N CYS A 50 1.68 -7.93 12.58
CA CYS A 50 3.06 -8.42 12.57
C CYS A 50 3.88 -7.78 11.44
N GLU A 51 5.17 -7.56 11.68
CA GLU A 51 6.12 -7.04 10.67
C GLU A 51 6.13 -7.87 9.39
N THR A 52 6.11 -9.19 9.53
CA THR A 52 6.05 -10.13 8.41
C THR A 52 4.79 -9.93 7.55
N THR A 53 3.66 -9.57 8.17
CA THR A 53 2.41 -9.29 7.45
C THR A 53 2.52 -7.98 6.67
N LEU A 54 3.07 -6.93 7.29
CA LEU A 54 3.30 -5.65 6.63
C LEU A 54 4.26 -5.81 5.43
N ARG A 55 5.37 -6.53 5.62
CA ARG A 55 6.35 -6.80 4.56
C ARG A 55 5.75 -7.56 3.38
N LYS A 56 4.93 -8.59 3.64
CA LYS A 56 4.18 -9.30 2.59
C LYS A 56 3.30 -8.36 1.77
N ARG A 57 2.58 -7.44 2.40
CA ARG A 57 1.74 -6.45 1.70
C ARG A 57 2.55 -5.46 0.85
N LEU A 58 3.75 -5.10 1.28
CA LEU A 58 4.64 -4.23 0.51
C LEU A 58 5.20 -4.92 -0.73
N ILE A 59 5.61 -6.20 -0.60
CA ILE A 59 6.08 -7.01 -1.73
C ILE A 59 4.97 -7.18 -2.77
N GLU A 60 3.75 -7.52 -2.32
CA GLU A 60 2.61 -7.64 -3.24
C GLU A 60 2.26 -6.31 -3.92
N PHE A 61 2.50 -5.17 -3.25
CA PHE A 61 2.33 -3.86 -3.89
C PHE A 61 3.42 -3.58 -4.93
N GLU A 62 4.67 -3.95 -4.64
CA GLU A 62 5.81 -3.87 -5.57
C GLU A 62 5.52 -4.62 -6.89
N ASP A 63 4.84 -5.77 -6.81
CA ASP A 63 4.44 -6.56 -7.99
C ASP A 63 3.29 -5.94 -8.81
N THR A 64 2.67 -4.84 -8.35
CA THR A 64 1.58 -4.18 -9.10
C THR A 64 2.09 -3.17 -10.13
N PRO A 65 1.36 -2.92 -11.23
CA PRO A 65 1.67 -1.82 -12.15
C PRO A 65 1.71 -0.45 -11.45
N THR A 66 0.97 -0.31 -10.35
CA THR A 66 0.92 0.91 -9.53
C THR A 66 2.28 1.28 -8.93
N SER A 67 3.13 0.29 -8.60
CA SER A 67 4.45 0.54 -7.98
C SER A 67 5.44 1.23 -8.92
N HIS A 68 5.23 1.10 -10.22
CA HIS A 68 6.10 1.64 -11.26
C HIS A 68 5.77 3.09 -11.64
N LEU A 69 4.68 3.65 -11.11
CA LEU A 69 4.29 5.03 -11.37
C LEU A 69 5.10 6.02 -10.55
N THR A 70 5.41 7.16 -11.16
CA THR A 70 5.86 8.35 -10.41
C THR A 70 4.73 8.90 -9.52
N ILE A 71 5.08 9.72 -8.53
CA ILE A 71 4.11 10.37 -7.64
C ILE A 71 3.10 11.19 -8.47
N GLU A 72 3.57 11.92 -9.48
CA GLU A 72 2.72 12.77 -10.32
C GLU A 72 1.75 11.94 -11.16
N GLU A 73 2.22 10.84 -11.75
CA GLU A 73 1.37 9.89 -12.48
C GLU A 73 0.36 9.23 -11.55
N PHE A 74 0.77 8.78 -10.37
CA PHE A 74 -0.12 8.16 -9.39
C PHE A 74 -1.25 9.11 -8.94
N MET A 75 -0.95 10.40 -8.84
CA MET A 75 -1.93 11.43 -8.44
C MET A 75 -2.86 11.85 -9.58
N ARG A 76 -2.40 11.79 -10.83
CA ARG A 76 -3.19 12.15 -12.02
C ARG A 76 -4.00 10.99 -12.60
N VAL A 77 -3.45 9.79 -12.58
CA VAL A 77 -4.01 8.62 -13.24
C VAL A 77 -4.89 7.87 -12.25
N ASP A 78 -6.18 7.78 -12.52
CA ASP A 78 -6.99 6.68 -12.01
C ASP A 78 -6.69 5.48 -12.91
N LEU A 79 -5.73 4.64 -12.53
CA LEU A 79 -5.42 3.44 -13.30
C LEU A 79 -6.69 2.56 -13.31
N GLU A 80 -7.31 2.41 -14.48
CA GLU A 80 -8.44 1.51 -14.72
C GLU A 80 -8.02 0.04 -14.74
N GLN A 81 -6.72 -0.25 -14.88
CA GLN A 81 -6.20 -1.62 -14.95
C GLN A 81 -6.33 -2.30 -13.58
N GLU A 82 -7.29 -3.23 -13.47
CA GLU A 82 -7.37 -4.22 -12.41
C GLU A 82 -6.33 -5.32 -12.68
N CYS A 83 -5.42 -5.57 -11.73
CA CYS A 83 -4.67 -6.82 -11.71
C CYS A 83 -5.60 -7.94 -11.23
N LYS A 84 -5.83 -8.94 -12.06
CA LYS A 84 -6.47 -10.19 -11.63
C LYS A 84 -5.49 -11.02 -10.78
N PRO A 85 -5.99 -11.74 -9.76
CA PRO A 85 -5.17 -12.49 -8.81
C PRO A 85 -4.33 -13.59 -9.45
#